data_AF-A0A6C0QPW9-F1
#
_entry.id   AF-A0A6C0QPW9-F1
#
_cell.length_a   1.000
_cell.length_b   1.000
_cell.length_c   1.000
_cell.angle_alpha   90.00
_cell.angle_beta   90.00
_cell.angle_gamma   90.00
#
_symmetry.space_group_name_H-M   'P 1'
#
loop_
_entity.id
_entity.type
_entity.pdbx_description
1 polymer ?
#
loop_
_entity_poly.entity_id
_entity_poly.type
_entity_poly.pdbx_seq_one_letter_code
_entity_poly.pdbx_strand_id
1 'polypeptide(L)' 'MAIRVRSIIDGKPVKEDEIELNEDKLEPLAEEEIRQVIEIKVQEWARRCIEAEWEWKGKTNPE' A
#
# COMPACT_ATOMS: atom_id res chain seq x y z
N MET A 1 2.81 18.38 1.67
CA MET A 1 3.53 17.21 2.26
C MET A 1 3.29 15.97 1.41
N ALA A 2 4.27 15.07 1.25
CA ALA A 2 4.11 13.83 0.50
C ALA A 2 4.66 12.60 1.25
N ILE A 3 4.06 11.42 1.01
CA ILE A 3 4.51 10.12 1.54
C ILE A 3 5.05 9.29 0.38
N ARG A 4 6.28 8.79 0.49
CA ARG A 4 6.77 7.73 -0.41
C ARG A 4 6.32 6.36 0.08
N VAL A 5 5.70 5.58 -0.79
CA VAL A 5 5.26 4.21 -0.51
C VAL A 5 5.91 3.22 -1.49
N ARG A 6 6.31 2.06 -0.99
CA ARG A 6 6.94 0.99 -1.76
C ARG A 6 6.29 -0.36 -1.45
N SER A 7 5.96 -1.14 -2.47
CA SER A 7 5.65 -2.57 -2.28
C SER A 7 6.90 -3.40 -2.50
N ILE A 8 7.11 -4.38 -1.63
CA ILE A 8 8.27 -5.26 -1.63
C ILE A 8 7.77 -6.70 -1.70
N ILE A 9 8.21 -7.45 -2.70
CA ILE A 9 7.95 -8.89 -2.85
C ILE A 9 9.29 -9.60 -2.86
N ASP A 10 9.48 -10.59 -1.99
CA ASP A 10 10.75 -11.33 -1.87
C ASP A 10 11.97 -10.41 -1.67
N GLY A 11 11.82 -9.40 -0.80
CA GLY A 11 12.87 -8.40 -0.53
C GLY A 11 13.15 -7.42 -1.68
N LYS A 12 12.47 -7.53 -2.82
CA LYS A 12 12.68 -6.67 -3.98
C LYS A 12 11.55 -5.64 -4.10
N PRO A 13 11.86 -4.34 -4.26
CA PRO A 13 10.84 -3.34 -4.54
C PRO A 13 10.26 -3.58 -5.93
N VAL A 14 8.94 -3.76 -6.01
CA VAL A 14 8.23 -4.02 -7.28
C VAL A 14 7.40 -2.83 -7.75
N LYS A 15 7.06 -1.90 -6.83
CA LYS A 15 6.41 -0.63 -7.15
C LYS A 15 6.80 0.42 -6.12
N GLU A 16 6.98 1.65 -6.59
CA GLU A 16 7.19 2.86 -5.79
C GLU A 16 6.23 3.93 -6.30
N ASP A 17 5.50 4.58 -5.40
CA ASP A 17 4.65 5.73 -5.70
C ASP A 17 4.84 6.82 -4.63
N GLU A 18 4.42 8.03 -4.97
CA GLU A 18 4.31 9.15 -4.04
C GLU A 18 2.83 9.48 -3.81
N ILE A 19 2.44 9.60 -2.55
CA ILE A 19 1.08 9.98 -2.14
C ILE A 19 1.14 11.42 -1.64
N GLU A 20 0.56 12.32 -2.42
CA GLU A 20 0.42 13.71 -2.05
C GLU A 20 -0.64 13.90 -0.96
N LEU A 21 -0.29 14.65 0.07
CA LEU A 21 -1.20 15.06 1.13
C LEU A 21 -1.42 16.57 1.09
N ASN A 22 -2.67 16.97 1.25
CA ASN A 22 -3.02 18.39 1.37
C ASN A 22 -2.51 18.92 2.72
N GLU A 23 -1.52 19.81 2.65
CA GLU A 23 -0.80 20.35 3.82
C GLU A 23 -1.70 21.22 4.70
N ASP A 24 -2.54 22.06 4.10
CA ASP A 24 -3.49 22.93 4.83
C ASP A 24 -4.44 22.14 5.74
N LYS A 25 -4.76 20.88 5.36
CA LYS A 25 -5.60 19.99 6.17
C LYS A 25 -4.83 19.27 7.29
N LEU A 26 -3.51 19.22 7.19
CA LEU A 26 -2.63 18.54 8.16
C LEU A 26 -2.02 19.51 9.17
N GLU A 27 -1.75 20.76 8.79
CA GLU A 27 -1.23 21.80 9.69
C GLU A 27 -1.95 21.92 11.05
N PRO A 28 -3.30 21.86 11.13
CA PRO A 28 -3.99 21.99 12.41
C PRO A 28 -3.98 20.71 13.27
N LEU A 29 -3.50 19.58 12.73
CA LEU A 29 -3.56 18.28 13.38
C LEU A 29 -2.34 18.04 14.28
N ALA A 30 -2.54 17.33 15.39
CA ALA A 30 -1.45 16.80 16.18
C ALA A 30 -0.69 15.72 15.40
N GLU A 31 0.57 15.48 15.76
CA GLU A 31 1.43 14.48 15.10
C GLU A 31 0.77 13.09 15.05
N GLU A 32 0.10 12.69 16.14
CA GLU A 32 -0.60 11.41 16.20
C GLU A 32 -1.75 11.31 15.19
N GLU A 33 -2.49 12.40 15.00
CA GLU A 33 -3.58 12.46 14.01
C GLU A 33 -3.01 12.44 12.58
N ILE A 34 -1.88 13.11 12.34
CA ILE A 34 -1.16 13.05 11.06
C ILE A 34 -0.72 11.62 10.75
N ARG A 35 -0.20 10.88 11.74
CA ARG A 35 0.19 9.47 11.57
C ARG A 35 -1.01 8.59 11.18
N GLN A 36 -2.17 8.81 11.80
CA GLN A 36 -3.39 8.08 11.43
C GLN A 36 -3.83 8.39 10.00
N VAL A 37 -3.76 9.64 9.56
CA VAL A 37 -4.06 10.02 8.17
C VAL A 37 -3.10 9.33 7.19
N ILE A 38 -1.80 9.31 7.51
CA ILE A 38 -0.78 8.61 6.71
C ILE A 38 -1.12 7.11 6.61
N GLU A 39 -1.46 6.47 7.72
CA GLU A 39 -1.80 5.05 7.75
C GLU A 39 -3.01 4.74 6.86
N ILE A 40 -4.08 5.53 6.97
CA ILE A 40 -5.26 5.40 6.12
C ILE A 40 -4.89 5.53 4.64
N LYS A 41 -4.07 6.52 4.27
CA LYS A 41 -3.66 6.76 2.89
C LYS A 41 -2.81 5.64 2.32
N VAL A 42 -1.90 5.08 3.12
CA VAL A 42 -1.09 3.92 2.72
C VAL A 42 -1.97 2.68 2.55
N GLN A 43 -2.94 2.45 3.43
CA GLN A 43 -3.89 1.33 3.30
C GLN A 43 -4.77 1.48 2.05
N GLU A 44 -5.27 2.67 1.76
CA GLU A 44 -6.02 2.97 0.52
C GLU A 44 -5.17 2.70 -0.72
N TRP A 45 -3.90 3.12 -0.71
CA TRP A 45 -2.95 2.84 -1.78
C TRP A 45 -2.73 1.33 -1.96
N ALA A 46 -2.54 0.59 -0.86
CA ALA A 46 -2.31 -0.85 -0.90
C ALA A 46 -3.52 -1.59 -1.49
N ARG A 47 -4.74 -1.27 -1.03
CA ARG A 47 -5.99 -1.85 -1.56
C ARG A 47 -6.15 -1.61 -3.07
N ARG A 48 -5.67 -0.48 -3.59
CA ARG A 48 -5.74 -0.13 -5.01
C ARG A 48 -4.66 -0.82 -5.84
N CYS A 49 -3.46 -1.00 -5.29
CA CYS A 49 -2.28 -1.39 -6.07
C CYS A 49 -1.87 -2.86 -5.90
N ILE A 50 -2.34 -3.53 -4.85
CA ILE A 50 -1.90 -4.87 -4.49
C ILE A 50 -3.09 -5.81 -4.61
N GLU A 51 -2.97 -6.73 -5.56
CA GLU A 51 -3.88 -7.86 -5.74
C GLU A 51 -3.05 -9.13 -5.84
N ALA A 52 -3.56 -10.22 -5.27
CA ALA A 52 -2.90 -11.52 -5.28
C ALA A 52 -3.90 -12.57 -5.76
N GLU A 53 -3.59 -13.17 -6.91
CA GLU A 53 -4.33 -14.31 -7.45
C GLU A 53 -3.54 -15.60 -7.20
N TRP A 54 -4.26 -16.72 -7.04
CA TRP A 54 -3.65 -18.03 -6.90
C TRP A 54 -4.51 -19.12 -7.54
N GLU A 55 -3.86 -20.20 -7.97
CA GLU A 55 -4.51 -21.40 -8.48
C GLU A 55 -3.89 -22.62 -7.81
N TRP A 56 -4.72 -23.57 -7.35
CA TRP A 56 -4.24 -24.87 -6.89
C TRP A 56 -4.10 -25.85 -8.06
N LYS A 57 -2.87 -26.26 -8.36
CA LYS A 57 -2.59 -27.33 -9.32
C LYS A 57 -2.54 -28.66 -8.57
N GLY A 58 -3.69 -29.32 -8.45
CA GLY A 58 -3.79 -30.68 -7.90
C GLY A 58 -3.03 -31.72 -8.75
N LYS A 59 -2.96 -32.98 -8.27
CA LYS A 59 -2.40 -34.07 -9.09
C LYS A 59 -3.32 -34.33 -10.27
N THR A 60 -2.81 -34.19 -11.50
CA THR A 60 -3.44 -34.76 -12.69
C THR A 60 -3.59 -36.25 -12.47
N ASN A 61 -4.83 -36.75 -12.48
CA ASN A 61 -5.08 -38.18 -12.51
C ASN A 61 -4.64 -38.68 -13.89
N PRO A 62 -3.66 -39.58 -14.02
CA PRO A 62 -3.46 -40.27 -15.29
C PRO A 62 -4.65 -41.20 -15.50
N GLU A 63 -5.31 -41.07 -16.66
CA GLU A 63 -6.31 -42.02 -17.15
C GLU A 63 -5.77 -43.45 -17.21
#